data_AF-A0A3D0M217-F1
#
_entry.id   AF-A0A3D0M217-F1
#
_cell.length_a   1.000
_cell.length_b   1.000
_cell.length_c   1.000
_cell.angle_alpha   90.00
_cell.angle_beta   90.00
_cell.angle_gamma   90.00
#
_symmetry.space_group_name_H-M   'P 1'
#
loop_
_entity.id
_entity.type
_entity.pdbx_description
1 polymer ?
#
loop_
_entity_poly.entity_id
_entity_poly.type
_entity_poly.pdbx_seq_one_letter_code
_entity_poly.pdbx_strand_id
1 'polypeptide(L)'
;MNMFEKDEGILGKVEYSHLKRTKGEFFETAHSIRRQLGKQAYLLDKYLFDLLNAITETLAHDASSSGFESDIDLYHLCEETINKNEKSKDHSFYPTVKSFIDEHPLSFQEMITSMNFYLAQLYDDFLEYIAQLFFDECKLIMRGQIDLVYSRDLYRQISVIIGGEEQMEKLNMLIRQRFMITTAMAKFVQGITNSMLYTLTYRDVETNKPIIQIILEDMV
;
A
#
# COMPACT_ATOMS: atom_id res chain seq x y z
N MET A 1 8.94 14.37 19.22
CA MET A 1 10.29 14.23 18.65
C MET A 1 10.38 15.20 17.49
N ASN A 2 11.36 16.10 17.47
CA ASN A 2 11.53 17.03 16.35
C ASN A 2 12.18 16.27 15.18
N MET A 3 11.46 16.13 14.06
CA MET A 3 11.94 15.37 12.90
C MET A 3 13.09 16.04 12.12
N PHE A 4 13.42 17.29 12.46
CA PHE A 4 14.50 18.07 11.82
C PHE A 4 15.82 18.04 12.59
N GLU A 5 15.88 17.39 13.76
CA GLU A 5 17.13 17.29 14.53
C GLU A 5 18.19 16.46 13.80
N LYS A 6 17.75 15.49 13.00
CA LYS A 6 18.62 14.67 12.16
C LYS A 6 17.88 14.20 10.92
N ASP A 7 18.64 13.96 9.85
CA ASP A 7 18.11 13.50 8.56
C ASP A 7 17.30 12.20 8.68
N GLU A 8 17.63 11.33 9.65
CA GLU A 8 16.89 10.08 9.86
C GLU A 8 15.45 10.30 10.34
N GLY A 9 15.10 11.50 10.80
CA GLY A 9 13.72 11.86 11.12
C GLY A 9 12.81 11.92 9.88
N ILE A 10 13.38 12.14 8.69
CA ILE A 10 12.67 12.17 7.40
C ILE A 10 13.01 10.91 6.59
N LEU A 11 14.30 10.59 6.45
CA LEU A 11 14.78 9.52 5.58
C LEU A 11 14.69 8.13 6.23
N GLY A 12 14.50 8.07 7.54
CA GLY A 12 14.70 6.87 8.33
C GLY A 12 16.19 6.54 8.50
N LYS A 13 16.46 5.46 9.22
CA LYS A 13 17.84 5.02 9.50
C LYS A 13 18.35 4.07 8.43
N VAL A 14 19.63 4.18 8.11
CA VAL A 14 20.37 3.23 7.26
C VAL A 14 20.72 1.97 8.06
N GLU A 15 19.71 1.21 8.50
CA GLU A 15 19.86 0.01 9.32
C GLU A 15 19.47 -1.26 8.53
N TYR A 16 20.40 -1.84 7.79
CA TYR A 16 20.17 -3.08 7.02
C TYR A 16 20.99 -4.28 7.52
N SER A 17 21.76 -4.13 8.60
CA SER A 17 22.54 -5.20 9.21
C SER A 17 21.66 -6.39 9.61
N HIS A 18 20.46 -6.10 10.12
CA HIS A 18 19.45 -7.10 10.46
C HIS A 18 19.04 -7.94 9.25
N LEU A 19 18.97 -7.35 8.04
CA LEU A 19 18.61 -8.07 6.82
C LEU A 19 19.67 -9.13 6.45
N LYS A 20 20.97 -8.84 6.67
CA LYS A 20 22.04 -9.83 6.43
C LYS A 20 21.89 -11.02 7.38
N ARG A 21 21.61 -10.74 8.66
CA ARG A 21 21.37 -11.76 9.68
C ARG A 21 20.13 -12.61 9.35
N THR A 22 18.98 -11.99 9.06
CA THR A 22 17.75 -12.72 8.76
C THR A 22 17.86 -13.58 7.51
N LYS A 23 18.64 -13.15 6.50
CA LYS A 23 18.95 -13.99 5.34
C LYS A 23 19.70 -15.26 5.74
N GLY A 24 20.73 -15.15 6.57
CA GLY A 24 21.51 -16.31 7.06
C GLY A 24 20.62 -17.26 7.85
N GLU A 25 19.90 -16.73 8.85
CA GLU A 25 19.00 -17.51 9.69
C GLU A 25 17.88 -18.19 8.90
N PHE A 26 17.38 -17.55 7.83
CA PHE A 26 16.40 -18.14 6.91
C PHE A 26 16.96 -19.42 6.26
N PHE A 27 18.14 -19.34 5.64
CA PHE A 27 18.74 -20.51 4.97
C PHE A 27 19.12 -21.61 5.97
N GLU A 28 19.63 -21.24 7.14
CA GLU A 28 19.96 -22.21 8.21
C GLU A 28 18.71 -22.92 8.72
N THR A 29 17.62 -22.18 8.97
CA THR A 29 16.34 -22.74 9.42
C THR A 29 15.73 -23.63 8.35
N ALA A 30 15.66 -23.17 7.10
CA ALA A 30 15.17 -23.96 5.98
C ALA A 30 15.99 -25.24 5.79
N HIS A 31 17.32 -25.17 5.89
CA HIS A 31 18.21 -26.34 5.77
C HIS A 31 18.01 -27.34 6.92
N SER A 32 17.83 -26.85 8.15
CA SER A 32 17.53 -27.70 9.31
C SER A 32 16.22 -28.48 9.12
N ILE A 33 15.14 -27.79 8.74
CA ILE A 33 13.83 -28.41 8.45
C ILE A 33 13.98 -29.42 7.31
N ARG A 34 14.65 -29.03 6.22
CA ARG A 34 14.89 -29.90 5.07
C ARG A 34 15.61 -31.20 5.45
N ARG A 35 16.61 -31.14 6.35
CA ARG A 35 17.30 -32.32 6.88
C ARG A 35 16.38 -33.22 7.68
N GLN A 36 15.53 -32.65 8.55
CA GLN A 36 14.56 -33.42 9.35
C GLN A 36 13.50 -34.10 8.47
N LEU A 37 13.08 -33.45 7.39
CA LEU A 37 12.15 -34.03 6.40
C LEU A 37 12.78 -35.17 5.57
N GLY A 38 14.10 -35.21 5.42
CA GLY A 38 14.81 -36.25 4.67
C GLY A 38 14.29 -36.42 3.24
N LYS A 39 13.72 -37.59 2.92
CA LYS A 39 13.16 -37.89 1.59
C LYS A 39 11.92 -37.03 1.25
N GLN A 40 11.26 -36.45 2.26
CA GLN A 40 10.09 -35.58 2.09
C GLN A 40 10.45 -34.09 2.01
N ALA A 41 11.74 -33.76 1.84
CA ALA A 41 12.23 -32.38 1.69
C ALA A 41 11.50 -31.57 0.60
N TYR A 42 10.96 -32.24 -0.43
CA TYR A 42 10.18 -31.60 -1.50
C TYR A 42 8.93 -30.86 -1.00
N LEU A 43 8.39 -31.24 0.17
CA LEU A 43 7.25 -30.54 0.79
C LEU A 43 7.64 -29.11 1.15
N LEU A 44 8.81 -28.93 1.78
CA LEU A 44 9.33 -27.62 2.11
C LEU A 44 9.70 -26.84 0.84
N ASP A 45 10.28 -27.51 -0.16
CA ASP A 45 10.67 -26.87 -1.42
C ASP A 45 9.45 -26.25 -2.12
N LYS A 46 8.35 -27.02 -2.19
CA LYS A 46 7.10 -26.55 -2.75
C LYS A 46 6.49 -25.42 -1.92
N TYR A 47 6.47 -25.57 -0.59
CA TYR A 47 5.98 -24.53 0.32
C TYR A 47 6.72 -23.20 0.14
N LEU A 48 8.06 -23.25 0.11
CA LEU A 48 8.89 -22.06 -0.07
C LEU A 48 8.73 -21.46 -1.46
N PHE A 49 8.70 -22.28 -2.51
CA PHE A 49 8.53 -21.81 -3.89
C PHE A 49 7.20 -21.08 -4.07
N ASP A 50 6.10 -21.68 -3.61
CA ASP A 50 4.77 -21.09 -3.73
C ASP A 50 4.67 -19.77 -2.96
N LEU A 51 5.13 -19.77 -1.70
CA LEU A 51 5.10 -18.58 -0.85
C LEU A 51 5.95 -17.44 -1.41
N LEU A 52 7.17 -17.72 -1.87
CA LEU A 52 8.05 -16.71 -2.45
C LEU A 52 7.49 -16.16 -3.77
N ASN A 53 6.88 -17.00 -4.60
CA ASN A 53 6.23 -16.55 -5.84
C ASN A 53 5.05 -15.62 -5.55
N ALA A 54 4.18 -15.91 -4.58
CA ALA A 54 3.10 -14.96 -4.28
C ALA A 54 3.63 -13.62 -3.75
N ILE A 55 4.72 -13.62 -2.99
CA ILE A 55 5.35 -12.39 -2.51
C ILE A 55 5.88 -11.56 -3.69
N THR A 56 6.41 -12.21 -4.73
CA THR A 56 6.94 -11.49 -5.91
C THR A 56 5.86 -10.90 -6.82
N GLU A 57 4.59 -11.27 -6.64
CA GLU A 57 3.48 -10.81 -7.49
C GLU A 57 2.83 -9.53 -6.96
N THR A 58 3.20 -9.08 -5.75
CA THR A 58 2.73 -7.82 -5.17
C THR A 58 3.92 -6.96 -4.78
N LEU A 59 4.70 -6.57 -5.80
CA LEU A 59 5.93 -5.83 -5.58
C LEU A 59 5.64 -4.45 -4.96
N ALA A 60 6.52 -4.04 -4.05
CA ALA A 60 6.36 -2.80 -3.31
C ALA A 60 6.31 -1.54 -4.19
N HIS A 61 6.99 -1.56 -5.35
CA HIS A 61 7.00 -0.43 -6.28
C HIS A 61 5.69 -0.34 -7.07
N ASP A 62 5.19 -1.47 -7.60
CA ASP A 62 3.89 -1.53 -8.28
C ASP A 62 2.77 -1.06 -7.37
N ALA A 63 2.70 -1.59 -6.14
CA ALA A 63 1.70 -1.15 -5.15
C ALA A 63 1.77 0.35 -4.88
N SER A 64 2.98 0.91 -4.76
CA SER A 64 3.18 2.35 -4.56
C SER A 64 2.75 3.17 -5.77
N SER A 65 3.04 2.70 -6.98
CA SER A 65 2.62 3.35 -8.23
C SER A 65 1.11 3.32 -8.38
N SER A 66 0.46 2.17 -8.14
CA SER A 66 -1.00 2.05 -8.18
C SER A 66 -1.68 3.03 -7.22
N GLY A 67 -1.17 3.16 -5.99
CA GLY A 67 -1.69 4.14 -5.03
C GLY A 67 -1.50 5.58 -5.50
N PHE A 68 -0.33 5.91 -6.05
CA PHE A 68 -0.06 7.25 -6.58
C PHE A 68 -0.95 7.59 -7.78
N GLU A 69 -1.12 6.66 -8.72
CA GLU A 69 -1.91 6.83 -9.95
C GLU A 69 -3.42 6.84 -9.69
N SER A 70 -3.88 6.28 -8.57
CA SER A 70 -5.30 6.31 -8.17
C SER A 70 -5.84 7.74 -8.03
N ASP A 71 -4.97 8.72 -7.80
CA ASP A 71 -5.34 10.14 -7.76
C ASP A 71 -5.91 10.65 -9.10
N ILE A 72 -5.54 10.03 -10.23
CA ILE A 72 -6.05 10.40 -11.55
C ILE A 72 -7.57 10.21 -11.61
N ASP A 73 -8.09 9.15 -10.99
CA ASP A 73 -9.52 8.89 -10.94
C ASP A 73 -10.25 9.96 -10.12
N LEU A 74 -9.73 10.31 -8.93
CA LEU A 74 -10.30 11.35 -8.09
C LEU A 74 -10.22 12.74 -8.77
N TYR A 75 -9.11 13.04 -9.45
CA TYR A 75 -8.94 14.23 -10.26
C TYR A 75 -10.03 14.32 -11.34
N HIS A 76 -10.23 13.27 -12.14
CA HIS A 76 -11.26 13.31 -13.19
C HIS A 76 -12.68 13.43 -12.62
N LEU A 77 -12.98 12.77 -11.50
CA LEU A 77 -14.28 12.92 -10.83
C LEU A 77 -14.54 14.37 -10.40
N CYS A 78 -13.55 15.03 -9.80
CA CYS A 78 -13.66 16.42 -9.39
C CYS A 78 -13.78 17.34 -10.60
N GLU A 79 -12.92 17.18 -11.61
CA GLU A 79 -12.87 18.03 -12.80
C GLU A 79 -14.21 17.99 -13.56
N GLU A 80 -14.76 16.79 -13.77
CA GLU A 80 -16.03 16.64 -14.45
C GLU A 80 -17.19 17.21 -13.64
N THR A 81 -17.19 17.03 -12.32
CA THR A 81 -18.21 17.57 -11.42
C THR A 81 -18.21 19.10 -11.41
N ILE A 82 -17.05 19.75 -11.29
CA ILE A 82 -16.91 21.22 -11.36
C ILE A 82 -17.43 21.75 -12.69
N ASN A 83 -17.08 21.07 -13.79
CA ASN A 83 -17.50 21.46 -15.14
C ASN A 83 -18.95 21.06 -15.47
N LYS A 84 -19.70 20.49 -14.53
CA LYS A 84 -21.08 20.00 -14.70
C LYS A 84 -21.22 19.00 -15.85
N ASN A 85 -20.17 18.20 -16.04
CA ASN A 85 -20.13 17.10 -16.97
C ASN A 85 -20.51 15.80 -16.22
N GLU A 86 -21.37 14.98 -16.82
CA GLU A 86 -21.90 13.76 -16.22
C GLU A 86 -21.26 12.48 -16.75
N LYS A 87 -20.06 12.55 -17.34
CA LYS A 87 -19.36 11.37 -17.88
C LYS A 87 -19.09 10.32 -16.82
N SER A 88 -18.66 10.71 -15.63
CA SER A 88 -18.37 9.79 -14.52
C SER A 88 -19.54 9.56 -13.56
N LYS A 89 -20.80 9.87 -13.94
CA LYS A 89 -21.96 9.72 -13.05
C LYS A 89 -22.21 8.30 -12.54
N ASP A 90 -21.75 7.31 -13.32
CA ASP A 90 -21.89 5.89 -12.99
C ASP A 90 -20.75 5.38 -12.09
N HIS A 91 -19.73 6.21 -11.81
CA HIS A 91 -18.65 5.87 -10.90
C HIS A 91 -19.16 5.81 -9.46
N SER A 92 -18.77 4.78 -8.70
CA SER A 92 -19.32 4.53 -7.35
C SER A 92 -19.00 5.63 -6.34
N PHE A 93 -17.89 6.35 -6.55
CA PHE A 93 -17.47 7.47 -5.69
C PHE A 93 -18.01 8.84 -6.15
N TYR A 94 -18.64 8.92 -7.33
CA TYR A 94 -19.18 10.19 -7.86
C TYR A 94 -20.17 10.88 -6.92
N PRO A 95 -21.12 10.19 -6.26
CA PRO A 95 -22.07 10.85 -5.35
C PRO A 95 -21.39 11.59 -4.20
N THR A 96 -20.30 11.04 -3.65
CA THR A 96 -19.52 11.67 -2.57
C THR A 96 -18.88 12.96 -3.05
N VAL A 97 -18.19 12.91 -4.19
CA VAL A 97 -17.55 14.08 -4.82
C VAL A 97 -18.58 15.17 -5.13
N LYS A 98 -19.71 14.77 -5.71
CA LYS A 98 -20.79 15.68 -6.07
C LYS A 98 -21.39 16.37 -4.85
N SER A 99 -21.74 15.62 -3.79
CA SER A 99 -22.30 16.20 -2.58
C SER A 99 -21.34 17.22 -1.97
N PHE A 100 -20.06 16.87 -1.88
CA PHE A 100 -19.05 17.74 -1.28
C PHE A 100 -18.89 19.05 -2.05
N ILE A 101 -18.75 19.00 -3.38
CA ILE A 101 -18.60 20.20 -4.22
C ILE A 101 -19.87 21.07 -4.20
N ASP A 102 -21.06 20.46 -4.25
CA ASP A 102 -22.32 21.21 -4.20
C ASP A 102 -22.51 21.93 -2.85
N GLU A 103 -22.03 21.34 -1.75
CA GLU A 103 -22.10 21.91 -0.39
C GLU A 103 -21.01 22.97 -0.11
N HIS A 104 -19.89 22.94 -0.84
CA HIS A 104 -18.73 23.80 -0.60
C HIS A 104 -18.33 24.60 -1.86
N PRO A 105 -19.20 25.48 -2.38
CA PRO A 105 -18.89 26.24 -3.59
C PRO A 105 -17.73 27.23 -3.35
N LEU A 106 -16.62 27.03 -4.06
CA LEU A 106 -15.45 27.91 -4.02
C LEU A 106 -15.50 29.01 -5.08
N SER A 107 -14.92 30.17 -4.77
CA SER A 107 -14.88 31.35 -5.64
C SER A 107 -13.47 31.69 -6.16
N PHE A 108 -12.52 30.74 -6.12
CA PHE A 108 -11.17 30.97 -6.66
C PHE A 108 -11.23 31.27 -8.17
N GLN A 109 -10.37 32.18 -8.63
CA GLN A 109 -10.28 32.53 -10.04
C GLN A 109 -9.77 31.34 -10.89
N GLU A 110 -8.72 30.69 -10.42
CA GLU A 110 -8.11 29.56 -11.12
C GLU A 110 -8.79 28.25 -10.71
N MET A 111 -9.40 27.56 -11.70
CA MET A 111 -10.10 26.28 -11.47
C MET A 111 -9.19 25.24 -10.81
N ILE A 112 -7.90 25.24 -11.16
CA ILE A 112 -6.91 24.31 -10.61
C ILE A 112 -6.70 24.51 -9.10
N THR A 113 -6.91 25.72 -8.57
CA THR A 113 -6.86 25.99 -7.13
C THR A 113 -8.06 25.34 -6.43
N SER A 114 -9.27 25.55 -6.96
CA SER A 114 -10.49 24.88 -6.45
C SER A 114 -10.37 23.36 -6.53
N MET A 115 -9.82 22.84 -7.64
CA MET A 115 -9.55 21.41 -7.82
C MET A 115 -8.66 20.86 -6.72
N ASN A 116 -7.48 21.45 -6.50
CA ASN A 116 -6.57 20.95 -5.47
C ASN A 116 -7.14 21.10 -4.06
N PHE A 117 -7.96 22.13 -3.80
CA PHE A 117 -8.68 22.23 -2.53
C PHE A 117 -9.64 21.06 -2.33
N TYR A 118 -10.51 20.77 -3.32
CA TYR A 118 -11.46 19.65 -3.20
C TYR A 118 -10.76 18.30 -3.09
N LEU A 119 -9.71 18.07 -3.88
CA LEU A 119 -8.89 16.85 -3.77
C LEU A 119 -8.36 16.67 -2.35
N ALA A 120 -7.76 17.71 -1.78
CA ALA A 120 -7.21 17.69 -0.43
C ALA A 120 -8.26 17.28 0.64
N GLN A 121 -9.51 17.71 0.46
CA GLN A 121 -10.60 17.38 1.38
C GLN A 121 -11.19 15.99 1.17
N LEU A 122 -11.16 15.47 -0.06
CA LEU A 122 -11.77 14.20 -0.44
C LEU A 122 -10.83 12.98 -0.34
N TYR A 123 -9.53 13.20 -0.13
CA TYR A 123 -8.54 12.11 -0.12
C TYR A 123 -8.82 11.02 0.91
N ASP A 124 -9.26 11.37 2.12
CA ASP A 124 -9.46 10.38 3.18
C ASP A 124 -10.63 9.43 2.82
N ASP A 125 -11.77 9.98 2.42
CA ASP A 125 -12.93 9.21 1.96
C ASP A 125 -12.59 8.39 0.70
N PHE A 126 -11.82 8.98 -0.22
CA PHE A 126 -11.40 8.28 -1.43
C PHE A 126 -10.40 7.16 -1.13
N LEU A 127 -9.48 7.37 -0.18
CA LEU A 127 -8.52 6.37 0.27
C LEU A 127 -9.25 5.15 0.87
N GLU A 128 -10.28 5.37 1.70
CA GLU A 128 -11.08 4.27 2.24
C GLU A 128 -11.74 3.44 1.14
N TYR A 129 -12.29 4.11 0.13
CA TYR A 129 -12.91 3.46 -1.04
C TYR A 129 -11.87 2.66 -1.86
N ILE A 130 -10.79 3.30 -2.28
CA ILE A 130 -9.84 2.70 -3.22
C ILE A 130 -8.93 1.65 -2.56
N ALA A 131 -8.62 1.79 -1.27
CA ALA A 131 -7.82 0.81 -0.55
C ALA A 131 -8.50 -0.56 -0.48
N GLN A 132 -9.83 -0.59 -0.36
CA GLN A 132 -10.59 -1.85 -0.37
C GLN A 132 -10.55 -2.51 -1.75
N LEU A 133 -10.69 -1.73 -2.82
CA LEU A 133 -10.59 -2.24 -4.20
C LEU A 133 -9.20 -2.83 -4.48
N PHE A 134 -8.14 -2.11 -4.11
CA PHE A 134 -6.78 -2.57 -4.26
C PHE A 134 -6.50 -3.84 -3.42
N PHE A 135 -7.03 -3.92 -2.20
CA PHE A 135 -6.89 -5.11 -1.37
C PHE A 135 -7.55 -6.34 -2.03
N ASP A 136 -8.76 -6.18 -2.57
CA ASP A 136 -9.47 -7.28 -3.23
C ASP A 136 -8.79 -7.71 -4.55
N GLU A 137 -8.18 -6.77 -5.28
CA GLU A 137 -7.32 -7.08 -6.44
C GLU A 137 -6.09 -7.90 -6.02
N CYS A 138 -5.33 -7.44 -5.02
CA CYS A 138 -4.17 -8.18 -4.49
C CYS A 138 -4.56 -9.59 -4.04
N LYS A 139 -5.71 -9.71 -3.38
CA LYS A 139 -6.26 -10.99 -2.93
C LYS A 139 -6.63 -11.90 -4.09
N LEU A 140 -7.15 -11.36 -5.19
CA LEU A 140 -7.45 -12.12 -6.41
C LEU A 140 -6.14 -12.64 -7.04
N ILE A 141 -5.14 -11.77 -7.21
CA ILE A 141 -3.81 -12.11 -7.74
C ILE A 141 -3.18 -13.21 -6.90
N MET A 142 -3.10 -13.01 -5.57
CA MET A 142 -2.52 -14.00 -4.65
C MET A 142 -3.22 -15.36 -4.76
N ARG A 143 -4.55 -15.39 -4.86
CA ARG A 143 -5.33 -16.63 -5.01
C ARG A 143 -5.14 -17.30 -6.36
N GLY A 144 -4.72 -16.57 -7.39
CA GLY A 144 -4.31 -17.15 -8.68
C GLY A 144 -2.96 -17.87 -8.62
N GLN A 145 -2.10 -17.49 -7.66
CA GLN A 145 -0.72 -17.98 -7.57
C GLN A 145 -0.53 -19.06 -6.50
N ILE A 146 -1.30 -18.98 -5.41
CA ILE A 146 -1.24 -19.94 -4.30
C ILE A 146 -2.59 -20.60 -4.08
N ASP A 147 -2.57 -21.93 -4.08
CA ASP A 147 -3.60 -22.73 -3.44
C ASP A 147 -3.41 -22.69 -1.92
N LEU A 148 -4.18 -21.81 -1.26
CA LEU A 148 -4.12 -21.62 0.20
C LEU A 148 -4.46 -22.90 0.97
N VAL A 149 -5.30 -23.78 0.43
CA VAL A 149 -5.66 -25.03 1.09
C VAL A 149 -4.47 -25.98 1.04
N TYR A 150 -3.85 -26.12 -0.13
CA TYR A 150 -2.67 -26.94 -0.30
C TYR A 150 -1.47 -26.41 0.51
N SER A 151 -1.21 -25.10 0.53
CA SER A 151 -0.11 -24.53 1.33
C SER A 151 -0.31 -24.72 2.83
N ARG A 152 -1.56 -24.62 3.33
CA ARG A 152 -1.87 -24.94 4.74
C ARG A 152 -1.64 -26.42 5.04
N ASP A 153 -1.98 -27.30 4.10
CA ASP A 153 -1.72 -28.72 4.26
C ASP A 153 -0.22 -29.04 4.25
N LEU A 154 0.57 -28.42 3.36
CA LEU A 154 2.03 -28.52 3.39
C LEU A 154 2.61 -28.08 4.74
N TYR A 155 2.17 -26.92 5.25
CA TYR A 155 2.60 -26.42 6.56
C TYR A 155 2.30 -27.44 7.67
N ARG A 156 1.08 -27.99 7.69
CA ARG A 156 0.66 -29.00 8.67
C ARG A 156 1.48 -30.28 8.54
N GLN A 157 1.65 -30.81 7.34
CA GLN A 157 2.43 -32.03 7.09
C GLN A 157 3.88 -31.86 7.54
N ILE A 158 4.52 -30.75 7.17
CA ILE A 158 5.90 -30.46 7.58
C ILE A 158 5.99 -30.40 9.10
N SER A 159 5.09 -29.66 9.74
CA SER A 159 5.05 -29.50 11.21
C SER A 159 4.89 -30.84 11.94
N VAL A 160 4.04 -31.74 11.43
CA VAL A 160 3.89 -33.10 11.98
C VAL A 160 5.19 -33.89 11.87
N ILE A 161 5.86 -33.86 10.72
CA ILE A 161 7.09 -34.63 10.49
C ILE A 161 8.25 -34.13 11.38
N ILE A 162 8.37 -32.82 11.56
CA ILE A 162 9.44 -32.21 12.36
C ILE A 162 9.08 -32.11 13.87
N GLY A 163 7.91 -32.58 14.27
CA GLY A 163 7.50 -32.68 15.67
C GLY A 163 6.95 -31.39 16.31
N GLY A 164 6.52 -30.40 15.51
CA GLY A 164 5.91 -29.16 15.99
C GLY A 164 5.96 -28.01 14.98
N GLU A 165 5.34 -26.88 15.34
CA GLU A 165 5.22 -25.71 14.45
C GLU A 165 6.36 -24.69 14.62
N GLU A 166 7.10 -24.72 15.74
CA GLU A 166 8.07 -23.68 16.14
C GLU A 166 9.08 -23.32 15.02
N GLN A 167 9.67 -24.31 14.37
CA GLN A 167 10.64 -24.08 13.28
C GLN A 167 9.96 -23.48 12.03
N MET A 168 8.71 -23.85 11.75
CA MET A 168 7.94 -23.32 10.62
C MET A 168 7.45 -21.89 10.88
N GLU A 169 7.02 -21.59 12.11
CA GLU A 169 6.70 -20.22 12.55
C GLU A 169 7.93 -19.31 12.44
N LYS A 170 9.07 -19.78 12.94
CA LYS A 170 10.35 -19.08 12.80
C LYS A 170 10.71 -18.84 11.34
N LEU A 171 10.56 -19.86 10.49
CA LEU A 171 10.80 -19.74 9.05
C LEU A 171 9.90 -18.67 8.41
N ASN A 172 8.61 -18.68 8.71
CA ASN A 172 7.64 -17.69 8.21
C ASN A 172 7.96 -16.26 8.70
N MET A 173 8.36 -16.12 9.96
CA MET A 173 8.81 -14.85 10.52
C MET A 173 10.04 -14.33 9.78
N LEU A 174 11.04 -15.19 9.52
CA LEU A 174 12.25 -14.82 8.79
C LEU A 174 11.94 -14.41 7.34
N ILE A 175 11.00 -15.09 6.69
CA ILE A 175 10.51 -14.70 5.35
C ILE A 175 9.93 -13.29 5.39
N ARG A 176 9.07 -12.99 6.37
CA ARG A 176 8.50 -11.64 6.56
C ARG A 176 9.59 -10.59 6.77
N GLN A 177 10.50 -10.82 7.71
CA GLN A 177 11.55 -9.86 8.03
C GLN A 177 12.54 -9.64 6.88
N ARG A 178 12.77 -10.64 6.01
CA ARG A 178 13.77 -10.55 4.95
C ARG A 178 13.19 -10.10 3.61
N PHE A 179 12.01 -10.59 3.25
CA PHE A 179 11.44 -10.44 1.90
C PHE A 179 10.18 -9.57 1.90
N MET A 180 9.58 -9.26 3.06
CA MET A 180 8.41 -8.38 3.19
C MET A 180 8.69 -7.27 4.22
N ILE A 181 9.70 -6.42 3.96
CA ILE A 181 10.07 -5.28 4.83
C ILE A 181 8.88 -4.34 5.05
N THR A 182 7.98 -4.29 4.09
CA THR A 182 6.74 -3.51 4.08
C THR A 182 5.65 -4.33 3.42
N THR A 183 4.38 -4.00 3.68
CA THR A 183 3.25 -4.67 3.02
C THR A 183 2.85 -3.92 1.75
N ALA A 184 2.22 -4.63 0.80
CA ALA A 184 1.66 -4.00 -0.39
C ALA A 184 0.68 -2.87 -0.02
N MET A 185 -0.21 -3.09 0.95
CA MET A 185 -1.15 -2.07 1.43
C MET A 185 -0.44 -0.83 1.99
N ALA A 186 0.61 -1.01 2.79
CA ALA A 186 1.35 0.13 3.34
C ALA A 186 2.00 0.97 2.22
N LYS A 187 2.46 0.31 1.14
CA LYS A 187 3.02 1.00 -0.02
C LYS A 187 1.99 1.67 -0.88
N PHE A 188 0.85 1.03 -1.09
CA PHE A 188 -0.29 1.63 -1.76
C PHE A 188 -0.77 2.90 -1.04
N VAL A 189 -1.00 2.83 0.28
CA VAL A 189 -1.39 3.97 1.10
C VAL A 189 -0.34 5.08 1.02
N GLN A 190 0.95 4.74 1.13
CA GLN A 190 2.01 5.75 0.99
C GLN A 190 2.02 6.40 -0.41
N GLY A 191 1.72 5.62 -1.46
CA GLY A 191 1.60 6.10 -2.84
C GLY A 191 0.54 7.19 -2.96
N ILE A 192 -0.68 6.94 -2.49
CA ILE A 192 -1.76 7.93 -2.56
C ILE A 192 -1.50 9.14 -1.64
N THR A 193 -0.93 8.91 -0.45
CA THR A 193 -0.50 10.01 0.43
C THR A 193 0.56 10.89 -0.25
N ASN A 194 1.45 10.33 -1.05
CA ASN A 194 2.40 11.13 -1.81
C ASN A 194 1.70 12.02 -2.87
N SER A 195 0.61 11.55 -3.50
CA SER A 195 -0.19 12.40 -4.40
C SER A 195 -0.86 13.54 -3.62
N MET A 196 -1.45 13.23 -2.47
CA MET A 196 -2.01 14.24 -1.57
C MET A 196 -0.99 15.30 -1.16
N LEU A 197 0.27 14.92 -0.93
CA LEU A 197 1.33 15.90 -0.63
C LEU A 197 1.59 16.85 -1.81
N TYR A 198 1.50 16.39 -3.06
CA TYR A 198 1.57 17.27 -4.23
C TYR A 198 0.41 18.27 -4.26
N THR A 199 -0.81 17.79 -3.98
CA THR A 199 -2.00 18.63 -3.87
C THR A 199 -1.86 19.70 -2.78
N LEU A 200 -1.46 19.31 -1.57
CA LEU A 200 -1.32 20.22 -0.44
C LEU A 200 -0.22 21.29 -0.64
N THR A 201 0.79 20.95 -1.43
CA THR A 201 1.92 21.85 -1.73
C THR A 201 1.75 22.65 -3.01
N TYR A 202 0.69 22.38 -3.79
CA TYR A 202 0.30 23.21 -4.93
C TYR A 202 0.08 24.65 -4.48
N ARG A 203 0.60 25.61 -5.24
CA ARG A 203 0.49 27.04 -4.95
C ARG A 203 -0.52 27.69 -5.86
N ASP A 204 -1.51 28.32 -5.25
CA ASP A 204 -2.42 29.19 -5.95
C ASP A 204 -1.65 30.33 -6.63
N VAL A 205 -1.95 30.59 -7.90
CA VAL A 205 -1.19 31.53 -8.73
C VAL A 205 -1.42 32.98 -8.30
N GLU A 206 -2.62 33.30 -7.82
CA GLU A 206 -3.00 34.66 -7.44
C GLU A 206 -2.36 35.08 -6.11
N THR A 207 -2.46 34.22 -5.10
CA THR A 207 -2.04 34.52 -3.73
C THR A 207 -0.66 33.97 -3.39
N ASN A 208 -0.12 33.06 -4.22
CA ASN A 208 1.09 32.27 -3.97
C ASN A 208 1.04 31.42 -2.69
N LYS A 209 -0.15 31.26 -2.09
CA LYS A 209 -0.37 30.42 -0.91
C LYS A 209 -0.47 28.96 -1.33
N PRO A 210 0.18 28.03 -0.61
CA PRO A 210 -0.04 26.62 -0.83
C PRO A 210 -1.45 26.20 -0.36
N ILE A 211 -2.03 25.16 -0.94
CA ILE A 211 -3.35 24.65 -0.58
C ILE A 211 -3.46 24.36 0.92
N ILE A 212 -2.42 23.78 1.53
CA ILE A 212 -2.42 23.56 2.99
C ILE A 212 -2.63 24.85 3.80
N GLN A 213 -2.08 25.98 3.35
CA GLN A 213 -2.31 27.26 4.01
C GLN A 213 -3.74 27.75 3.79
N ILE A 214 -4.28 27.61 2.58
CA ILE A 214 -5.66 27.98 2.26
C ILE A 214 -6.64 27.20 3.15
N ILE A 215 -6.45 25.88 3.28
CA ILE A 215 -7.29 25.03 4.14
C ILE A 215 -7.22 25.48 5.60
N LEU A 216 -6.02 25.72 6.13
CA LEU A 216 -5.85 26.15 7.52
C LEU A 216 -6.50 27.51 7.82
N GLU A 217 -6.57 28.39 6.82
CA GLU A 217 -7.24 29.69 6.93
C GLU A 217 -8.77 29.59 6.81
N ASP A 218 -9.27 28.60 6.06
CA ASP A 218 -10.71 28.33 5.87
C ASP A 218 -11.35 27.57 7.06
N MET A 219 -10.54 26.88 7.88
CA MET A 219 -11.00 26.18 9.10
C MET A 219 -11.33 27.12 10.29
N VAL A 220 -11.46 28.43 10.07
CA VAL A 220 -11.75 29.48 11.08
C VAL A 220 -13.10 30.13 10.83
#